data_AF-A0A6A2ZDY9-F1
#
_entry.id   AF-A0A6A2ZDY9-F1
#
_cell.length_a   1.000
_cell.length_b   1.000
_cell.length_c   1.000
_cell.angle_alpha   90.00
_cell.angle_beta   90.00
_cell.angle_gamma   90.00
#
_symmetry.space_group_name_H-M   'P 1'
#
loop_
_entity.id
_entity.type
_entity.pdbx_description
1 polymer ?
#
loop_
_entity_poly.entity_id
_entity_poly.type
_entity_poly.pdbx_seq_one_letter_code
_entity_poly.pdbx_strand_id
1 'polypeptide(L)'
;MEKIALRFIRNSGSVGGNLMIAQRKHFPSDIAIILFSMDTIVEIMTSQSRLQLTLEEFLGRPPLDLENVLLSIKMPYLESSTSVSSDAQEKLLFETYRAASRSLGNALPYLNSTFLAQLSQSPTGFMLNNCWFAFGVYGTKHAIRVKEVEEFLNGKLLSISVLYEAFKFLETLVIHEDGTSSPVYRSNLAVGFFFEFLIPSTDSEHEQIESQRQKLELSSKPLVKLFMWMTFHLQKIAYIGAFIYSTEPRARVKGIKLDPIHLYAVGQQIAFVVADSQKNSDIVANLAMVEYDKENLEPPILSVEEAVERAFIRKFNMIMSGGRHSMKITYRVGCKSNKKIIVLKLDILLDAGMFVDESPIMSSHILGSLGKYDWGALSFDIKLCKTNFPSRGALRAPRDVHASYRAEAVIEHVASYLSMEVDSVRNINLHNYNSLNFFPSAAGKPLEYTLPSIWRGWPLLQAFTTGPRWFKNSIGFINGRSLTE
;
A
#
# COMPACT_ATOMS: atom_id res chain seq x y z
N MET A 1 8.29 -16.52 -13.23
CA MET A 1 7.84 -15.59 -14.30
C MET A 1 6.41 -15.05 -14.13
N GLU A 2 5.42 -15.84 -13.71
CA GLU A 2 3.98 -15.52 -13.86
C GLU A 2 3.50 -14.20 -13.24
N LYS A 3 3.97 -13.88 -12.03
CA LYS A 3 3.61 -12.67 -11.27
C LYS A 3 4.26 -11.37 -11.81
N ILE A 4 5.18 -11.49 -12.78
CA ILE A 4 5.94 -10.37 -13.35
C ILE A 4 5.10 -9.67 -14.42
N ALA A 5 4.58 -8.47 -14.11
CA ALA A 5 3.78 -7.63 -15.00
C ALA A 5 2.53 -8.35 -15.59
N LEU A 6 1.93 -7.77 -16.64
CA LEU A 6 0.83 -8.38 -17.40
C LEU A 6 1.35 -9.03 -18.69
N ARG A 7 0.58 -9.97 -19.27
CA ARG A 7 0.99 -10.75 -20.45
C ARG A 7 1.50 -9.88 -21.61
N PHE A 8 0.83 -8.78 -21.93
CA PHE A 8 1.27 -7.88 -23.01
C PHE A 8 2.63 -7.23 -22.73
N ILE A 9 2.94 -6.88 -21.47
CA ILE A 9 4.25 -6.36 -21.08
C ILE A 9 5.32 -7.45 -21.23
N ARG A 10 5.02 -8.69 -20.85
CA ARG A 10 5.93 -9.84 -21.06
C ARG A 10 6.15 -10.20 -22.53
N ASN A 11 5.16 -9.97 -23.39
CA ASN A 11 5.28 -10.21 -24.83
C ASN A 11 6.15 -9.16 -25.55
N SER A 12 6.26 -7.93 -25.01
CA SER A 12 7.02 -6.83 -25.63
C SER A 12 8.33 -6.47 -24.91
N GLY A 13 8.50 -6.87 -23.65
CA GLY A 13 9.70 -6.59 -22.86
C GLY A 13 10.81 -7.62 -23.08
N SER A 14 12.01 -7.17 -23.47
CA SER A 14 13.19 -8.03 -23.59
C SER A 14 13.95 -8.20 -22.26
N VAL A 15 14.62 -9.34 -22.08
CA VAL A 15 15.47 -9.61 -20.90
C VAL A 15 16.61 -8.60 -20.82
N GLY A 16 17.27 -8.30 -21.94
CA GLY A 16 18.31 -7.27 -22.00
C GLY A 16 17.79 -5.88 -21.63
N GLY A 17 16.62 -5.48 -22.13
CA GLY A 17 15.98 -4.21 -21.76
C GLY A 17 15.64 -4.13 -20.27
N ASN A 18 15.23 -5.25 -19.67
CA ASN A 18 15.01 -5.35 -18.22
C ASN A 18 16.30 -5.17 -17.42
N LEU A 19 17.41 -5.82 -17.82
CA LEU A 19 18.73 -5.63 -17.18
C LEU A 19 19.25 -4.19 -17.33
N MET A 20 19.11 -3.59 -18.52
CA MET A 20 19.49 -2.19 -18.74
C MET A 20 18.72 -1.22 -17.85
N ILE A 21 17.43 -1.49 -17.57
CA ILE A 21 16.63 -0.67 -16.65
C ILE A 21 16.99 -0.95 -15.18
N ALA A 22 17.37 -2.19 -14.83
CA ALA A 22 17.89 -2.54 -13.51
C ALA A 22 19.21 -1.79 -13.19
N GLN A 23 20.16 -1.78 -14.12
CA GLN A 23 21.41 -0.99 -14.01
C GLN A 23 21.10 0.52 -13.98
N ARG A 24 20.50 1.06 -15.06
CA ARG A 24 20.41 2.52 -15.26
C ARG A 24 19.42 3.25 -14.34
N LYS A 25 18.50 2.54 -13.67
CA LYS A 25 17.42 3.15 -12.86
C LYS A 25 17.18 2.46 -11.51
N HIS A 26 18.11 1.63 -11.04
CA HIS A 26 17.99 0.88 -9.78
C HIS A 26 16.65 0.12 -9.67
N PHE A 27 16.16 -0.40 -10.80
CA PHE A 27 14.81 -0.94 -10.89
C PHE A 27 14.72 -2.32 -10.21
N PRO A 28 13.76 -2.55 -9.31
CA PRO A 28 13.62 -3.80 -8.56
C PRO A 28 13.08 -4.92 -9.46
N SER A 29 13.97 -5.51 -10.24
CA SER A 29 13.64 -6.55 -11.22
C SER A 29 13.58 -7.95 -10.61
N ASP A 30 12.50 -8.66 -10.92
CA ASP A 30 12.33 -10.08 -10.65
C ASP A 30 13.12 -11.00 -11.60
N ILE A 31 13.67 -10.47 -12.68
CA ILE A 31 14.48 -11.23 -13.65
C ILE A 31 15.97 -11.05 -13.36
N ALA A 32 16.40 -9.82 -13.03
CA ALA A 32 17.80 -9.55 -12.73
C ALA A 32 18.29 -10.35 -11.52
N ILE A 33 17.46 -10.50 -10.49
CA ILE A 33 17.81 -11.26 -9.28
C ILE A 33 18.07 -12.75 -9.55
N ILE A 34 17.24 -13.37 -10.41
CA ILE A 34 17.37 -14.79 -10.80
C ILE A 34 18.66 -15.04 -11.60
N LEU A 35 19.02 -14.10 -12.49
CA LEU A 35 20.27 -14.18 -13.24
C LEU A 35 21.48 -13.93 -12.34
N PHE A 36 21.34 -13.02 -11.37
CA PHE A 36 22.42 -12.61 -10.46
C PHE A 36 22.75 -13.68 -9.41
N SER A 37 21.76 -14.44 -8.91
CA SER A 37 22.01 -15.63 -8.08
C SER A 37 22.70 -16.78 -8.81
N MET A 38 22.77 -16.73 -10.15
CA MET A 38 23.31 -17.78 -11.02
C MET A 38 24.66 -17.40 -11.62
N ASP A 39 25.36 -16.40 -11.06
CA ASP A 39 26.67 -15.92 -11.56
C ASP A 39 26.71 -15.66 -13.08
N THR A 40 25.57 -15.18 -13.61
CA THR A 40 25.35 -14.98 -15.05
C THR A 40 26.37 -14.01 -15.64
N ILE A 41 26.93 -14.38 -16.80
CA ILE A 41 27.83 -13.54 -17.58
C ILE A 41 27.01 -12.73 -18.61
N VAL A 42 27.32 -11.45 -18.77
CA VAL A 42 26.76 -10.58 -19.82
C VAL A 42 27.84 -10.22 -20.84
N GLU A 43 27.48 -10.21 -22.12
CA GLU A 43 28.36 -9.83 -23.23
C GLU A 43 27.92 -8.50 -23.82
N ILE A 44 28.79 -7.50 -23.77
CA ILE A 44 28.55 -6.12 -24.18
C ILE A 44 29.42 -5.83 -25.40
N MET A 45 28.81 -5.34 -26.47
CA MET A 45 29.52 -4.77 -27.61
C MET A 45 29.86 -3.31 -27.31
N THR A 46 31.15 -3.00 -27.38
CA THR A 46 31.66 -1.62 -27.42
C THR A 46 31.99 -1.26 -28.87
N SER A 47 32.32 0.01 -29.14
CA SER A 47 32.77 0.45 -30.47
C SER A 47 34.12 -0.15 -30.92
N GLN A 48 34.86 -0.82 -30.02
CA GLN A 48 36.21 -1.34 -30.28
C GLN A 48 36.34 -2.86 -30.10
N SER A 49 35.56 -3.45 -29.19
CA SER A 49 35.69 -4.86 -28.80
C SER A 49 34.40 -5.40 -28.14
N ARG A 50 34.34 -6.71 -27.90
CA ARG A 50 33.34 -7.30 -27.01
C ARG A 50 33.92 -7.49 -25.61
N LEU A 51 33.20 -6.99 -24.61
CA LEU A 51 33.52 -7.15 -23.20
C LEU A 51 32.58 -8.21 -22.59
N GLN A 52 33.12 -9.15 -21.83
CA GLN A 52 32.33 -10.05 -20.99
C GLN A 52 32.53 -9.66 -19.53
N LEU A 53 31.44 -9.61 -18.76
CA LEU A 53 31.42 -9.26 -17.34
C LEU A 53 30.50 -10.22 -16.59
N THR A 54 30.73 -10.43 -15.30
CA THR A 54 29.69 -10.95 -14.41
C THR A 54 28.53 -9.95 -14.30
N LEU A 55 27.33 -10.44 -13.97
CA LEU A 55 26.18 -9.56 -13.75
C LEU A 55 26.36 -8.65 -12.52
N GLU A 56 27.18 -9.05 -11.56
CA GLU A 56 27.58 -8.22 -10.41
C GLU A 56 28.43 -7.02 -10.85
N GLU A 57 29.50 -7.24 -11.62
CA GLU A 57 30.30 -6.16 -12.21
C GLU A 57 29.48 -5.26 -13.14
N PHE A 58 28.54 -5.83 -13.91
CA PHE A 58 27.67 -5.05 -14.78
C PHE A 58 26.74 -4.11 -13.99
N LEU A 59 26.13 -4.62 -12.92
CA LEU A 59 25.22 -3.82 -12.09
C LEU A 59 25.99 -2.77 -11.29
N GLY A 60 27.18 -3.09 -10.75
CA GLY A 60 28.01 -2.16 -9.98
C GLY A 60 28.74 -1.09 -10.82
N ARG A 61 28.82 -1.25 -12.14
CA ARG A 61 29.39 -0.24 -13.05
C ARG A 61 28.43 0.94 -13.29
N PRO A 62 28.96 2.13 -13.65
CA PRO A 62 28.12 3.23 -14.08
C PRO A 62 27.24 2.82 -15.29
N PRO A 63 26.07 3.46 -15.46
CA PRO A 63 25.21 3.30 -16.63
C PRO A 63 25.99 3.24 -17.94
N LEU A 64 25.77 2.20 -18.76
CA LEU A 64 26.30 2.20 -20.12
C LEU A 64 25.80 3.44 -20.87
N ASP A 65 26.65 4.02 -21.71
CA ASP A 65 26.34 5.11 -22.64
C ASP A 65 25.43 4.64 -23.82
N LEU A 66 25.36 5.42 -24.90
CA LEU A 66 24.56 5.13 -26.08
C LEU A 66 25.31 4.36 -27.19
N GLU A 67 26.61 4.16 -27.06
CA GLU A 67 27.44 3.40 -28.02
C GLU A 67 27.54 1.92 -27.62
N ASN A 68 27.46 1.63 -26.32
CA ASN A 68 27.56 0.29 -25.77
C ASN A 68 26.23 -0.49 -25.79
N VAL A 69 26.24 -1.71 -26.32
CA VAL A 69 25.04 -2.55 -26.49
C VAL A 69 25.19 -3.91 -25.80
N LEU A 70 24.26 -4.25 -24.91
CA LEU A 70 24.14 -5.60 -24.33
C LEU A 70 23.69 -6.60 -25.41
N LEU A 71 24.60 -7.48 -25.86
CA LEU A 71 24.35 -8.47 -26.91
C LEU A 71 23.73 -9.76 -26.38
N SER A 72 24.37 -10.36 -25.37
CA SER A 72 24.06 -11.73 -24.94
C SER A 72 24.13 -11.89 -23.42
N ILE A 73 23.45 -12.92 -22.93
CA ILE A 73 23.35 -13.30 -21.54
C ILE A 73 23.65 -14.80 -21.47
N LYS A 74 24.68 -15.18 -20.74
CA LYS A 74 25.21 -16.54 -20.62
C LYS A 74 25.09 -16.98 -19.17
N MET A 75 24.10 -17.82 -18.89
CA MET A 75 24.00 -18.48 -17.60
C MET A 75 24.98 -19.66 -17.59
N PRO A 76 25.83 -19.82 -16.57
CA PRO A 76 26.63 -21.04 -16.42
C PRO A 76 25.72 -22.26 -16.26
N TYR A 77 26.16 -23.40 -16.77
CA TYR A 77 25.48 -24.68 -16.52
C TYR A 77 25.99 -25.26 -15.20
N LEU A 78 25.08 -25.54 -14.27
CA LEU A 78 25.39 -26.22 -13.02
C LEU A 78 25.28 -27.72 -13.25
N GLU A 79 26.42 -28.41 -13.36
CA GLU A 79 26.47 -29.87 -13.44
C GLU A 79 26.00 -30.46 -12.11
N SER A 80 25.07 -31.42 -12.17
CA SER A 80 24.76 -32.30 -11.04
C SER A 80 25.83 -33.38 -10.95
N SER A 81 26.42 -33.55 -9.77
CA SER A 81 27.55 -34.45 -9.44
C SER A 81 27.22 -35.94 -9.64
N THR A 82 27.11 -36.37 -10.89
CA THR A 82 26.87 -37.77 -11.29
C THR A 82 28.15 -38.62 -11.23
N SER A 83 29.04 -38.31 -10.28
CA SER A 83 30.22 -39.10 -9.95
C SER A 83 29.83 -40.36 -9.19
N VAL A 84 30.11 -41.52 -9.79
CA VAL A 84 29.66 -42.83 -9.30
C VAL A 84 30.42 -43.27 -8.04
N SER A 85 29.85 -43.02 -6.85
CA SER A 85 29.89 -43.94 -5.68
C SER A 85 29.15 -43.41 -4.42
N SER A 86 28.65 -44.35 -3.59
CA SER A 86 28.13 -44.20 -2.22
C SER A 86 26.93 -43.25 -1.96
N ASP A 87 25.72 -43.82 -2.02
CA ASP A 87 24.53 -43.67 -1.15
C ASP A 87 23.96 -42.30 -0.70
N ALA A 88 24.68 -41.17 -0.84
CA ALA A 88 24.16 -39.86 -0.47
C ALA A 88 23.25 -39.30 -1.57
N GLN A 89 21.96 -39.10 -1.27
CA GLN A 89 21.08 -38.35 -2.18
C GLN A 89 21.42 -36.86 -2.11
N GLU A 90 21.96 -36.32 -3.21
CA GLU A 90 22.11 -34.88 -3.40
C GLU A 90 20.79 -34.26 -3.88
N LYS A 91 20.31 -33.25 -3.16
CA LYS A 91 19.07 -32.53 -3.43
C LYS A 91 19.40 -31.07 -3.77
N LEU A 92 19.13 -30.68 -5.01
CA LEU A 92 19.18 -29.28 -5.43
C LEU A 92 17.85 -28.59 -5.08
N LEU A 93 17.90 -27.52 -4.29
CA LEU A 93 16.77 -26.64 -4.01
C LEU A 93 16.99 -25.29 -4.70
N PHE A 94 16.01 -24.84 -5.48
CA PHE A 94 16.02 -23.51 -6.10
C PHE A 94 14.66 -22.84 -5.93
N GLU A 95 14.63 -21.70 -5.24
CA GLU A 95 13.39 -21.01 -4.91
C GLU A 95 13.49 -19.49 -5.10
N THR A 96 12.35 -18.85 -5.36
CA THR A 96 12.26 -17.41 -5.64
C THR A 96 11.14 -16.78 -4.83
N TYR A 97 11.49 -15.78 -4.01
CA TYR A 97 10.58 -15.14 -3.07
C TYR A 97 10.27 -13.71 -3.50
N ARG A 98 9.06 -13.23 -3.20
CA ARG A 98 8.56 -11.93 -3.71
C ARG A 98 7.43 -11.37 -2.86
N ALA A 99 7.72 -10.32 -2.10
CA ALA A 99 6.70 -9.51 -1.43
C ALA A 99 6.45 -8.24 -2.21
N ALA A 100 5.19 -7.94 -2.49
CA ALA A 100 4.74 -6.75 -3.23
C ALA A 100 3.41 -6.29 -2.66
N SER A 101 2.98 -5.07 -3.01
CA SER A 101 1.64 -4.55 -2.63
C SER A 101 0.46 -5.33 -3.23
N ARG A 102 0.73 -6.32 -4.09
CA ARG A 102 -0.23 -7.27 -4.66
C ARG A 102 0.42 -8.66 -4.77
N SER A 103 -0.11 -9.64 -4.05
CA SER A 103 0.35 -11.04 -4.05
C SER A 103 0.21 -11.71 -5.42
N LEU A 104 -0.85 -11.39 -6.16
CA LEU A 104 -1.14 -11.87 -7.52
C LEU A 104 -0.29 -11.20 -8.62
N GLY A 105 0.69 -10.37 -8.25
CA GLY A 105 1.59 -9.71 -9.20
C GLY A 105 1.07 -8.38 -9.74
N ASN A 106 1.62 -7.94 -10.88
CA ASN A 106 1.39 -6.61 -11.47
C ASN A 106 1.54 -5.44 -10.45
N ALA A 107 2.61 -5.53 -9.67
CA ALA A 107 3.13 -4.52 -8.76
C ALA A 107 4.66 -4.73 -8.64
N LEU A 108 5.40 -3.66 -8.32
CA LEU A 108 6.83 -3.78 -7.99
C LEU A 108 6.99 -4.43 -6.60
N PRO A 109 8.05 -5.21 -6.37
CA PRO A 109 8.31 -5.80 -5.06
C PRO A 109 8.85 -4.77 -4.05
N TYR A 110 8.59 -5.01 -2.77
CA TYR A 110 9.27 -4.38 -1.64
C TYR A 110 10.63 -5.05 -1.40
N LEU A 111 10.67 -6.37 -1.57
CA LEU A 111 11.85 -7.22 -1.68
C LEU A 111 11.46 -8.42 -2.56
N ASN A 112 12.41 -8.85 -3.38
CA ASN A 112 12.46 -10.17 -3.98
C ASN A 112 13.81 -10.82 -3.68
N SER A 113 13.87 -12.14 -3.60
CA SER A 113 15.11 -12.88 -3.40
C SER A 113 15.12 -14.14 -4.27
N THR A 114 16.30 -14.72 -4.42
CA THR A 114 16.49 -15.98 -5.11
C THR A 114 17.56 -16.78 -4.38
N PHE A 115 17.22 -18.01 -4.03
CA PHE A 115 18.03 -18.89 -3.21
C PHE A 115 18.27 -20.21 -3.95
N LEU A 116 19.52 -20.65 -3.97
CA LEU A 116 19.95 -21.94 -4.50
C LEU A 116 20.74 -22.65 -3.40
N ALA A 117 20.45 -23.93 -3.18
CA ALA A 117 21.17 -24.78 -2.23
C ALA A 117 21.41 -26.17 -2.82
N GLN A 118 22.64 -26.67 -2.65
CA GLN A 118 22.96 -28.08 -2.81
C GLN A 118 22.99 -28.70 -1.42
N LEU A 119 22.09 -29.65 -1.15
CA LEU A 119 22.04 -30.40 0.10
C LEU A 119 22.49 -31.84 -0.14
N SER A 120 23.35 -32.38 0.72
CA SER A 120 23.54 -33.82 0.84
C SER A 120 22.78 -34.37 2.05
N GLN A 121 22.13 -35.52 1.87
CA GLN A 121 21.48 -36.22 2.98
C GLN A 121 22.53 -36.95 3.82
N SER A 122 22.57 -36.67 5.13
CA SER A 122 23.39 -37.38 6.11
C SER A 122 22.50 -38.13 7.12
N PRO A 123 23.02 -39.12 7.87
CA PRO A 123 22.25 -39.85 8.88
C PRO A 123 21.67 -38.99 10.01
N THR A 124 22.17 -37.76 10.20
CA THR A 124 21.80 -36.85 11.28
C THR A 124 21.07 -35.59 10.80
N GLY A 125 20.75 -35.48 9.51
CA GLY A 125 20.08 -34.32 8.91
C GLY A 125 20.65 -33.95 7.54
N PHE A 126 20.31 -32.77 7.02
CA PHE A 126 20.84 -32.28 5.75
C PHE A 126 22.08 -31.41 5.96
N MET A 127 23.12 -31.67 5.16
CA MET A 127 24.35 -30.86 5.11
C MET A 127 24.31 -29.97 3.87
N LEU A 128 24.69 -28.70 4.01
CA LEU A 128 24.69 -27.73 2.91
C LEU A 128 26.05 -27.73 2.18
N ASN A 129 26.09 -28.34 1.00
CA ASN A 129 27.32 -28.53 0.19
C ASN A 129 27.75 -27.27 -0.56
N ASN A 130 26.79 -26.44 -1.00
CA ASN A 130 26.99 -25.12 -1.59
C ASN A 130 25.68 -24.32 -1.49
N CYS A 131 25.77 -22.99 -1.53
CA CYS A 131 24.60 -22.13 -1.60
C CYS A 131 24.88 -20.78 -2.29
N TRP A 132 23.82 -20.21 -2.84
CA TRP A 132 23.78 -18.87 -3.44
C TRP A 132 22.54 -18.16 -2.88
N PHE A 133 22.74 -17.05 -2.18
CA PHE A 133 21.70 -16.30 -1.48
C PHE A 133 21.69 -14.84 -1.94
N ALA A 134 20.78 -14.52 -2.86
CA ALA A 134 20.69 -13.19 -3.44
C ALA A 134 19.38 -12.47 -3.05
N PHE A 135 19.51 -11.19 -2.71
CA PHE A 135 18.41 -10.26 -2.44
C PHE A 135 18.41 -9.14 -3.48
N GLY A 136 17.25 -8.80 -4.04
CA GLY A 136 17.11 -7.72 -5.03
C GLY A 136 17.10 -6.33 -4.40
N VAL A 137 16.62 -5.32 -5.13
CA VAL A 137 16.60 -3.93 -4.64
C VAL A 137 15.56 -3.75 -3.53
N TYR A 138 16.01 -3.72 -2.27
CA TYR A 138 15.21 -3.51 -1.07
C TYR A 138 15.45 -2.16 -0.37
N GLY A 139 16.09 -1.22 -1.05
CA GLY A 139 16.64 0.00 -0.44
C GLY A 139 18.11 0.23 -0.76
N THR A 140 18.68 -0.61 -1.62
CA THR A 140 20.05 -0.58 -2.13
C THR A 140 20.02 -0.26 -3.63
N LYS A 141 21.08 0.36 -4.18
CA LYS A 141 21.15 0.64 -5.63
C LYS A 141 21.01 -0.59 -6.54
N HIS A 142 21.49 -1.76 -6.10
CA HIS A 142 21.50 -2.99 -6.89
C HIS A 142 21.15 -4.22 -6.04
N ALA A 143 21.02 -5.38 -6.69
CA ALA A 143 20.94 -6.66 -6.00
C ALA A 143 22.25 -6.95 -5.24
N ILE A 144 22.15 -7.68 -4.13
CA ILE A 144 23.27 -8.06 -3.26
C ILE A 144 23.23 -9.57 -3.02
N ARG A 145 24.40 -10.21 -3.06
CA ARG A 145 24.62 -11.61 -2.72
C ARG A 145 25.35 -11.67 -1.39
N VAL A 146 24.82 -12.40 -0.41
CA VAL A 146 25.40 -12.46 0.95
C VAL A 146 26.46 -13.56 1.06
N LYS A 147 27.55 -13.37 0.31
CA LYS A 147 28.67 -14.33 0.18
C LYS A 147 29.23 -14.76 1.53
N GLU A 148 29.25 -13.87 2.51
CA GLU A 148 29.69 -14.15 3.88
C GLU A 148 28.79 -15.17 4.59
N VAL A 149 27.46 -15.10 4.37
CA VAL A 149 26.49 -16.07 4.91
C VAL A 149 26.57 -17.41 4.16
N GLU A 150 26.87 -17.37 2.86
CA GLU A 150 27.13 -18.57 2.06
C GLU A 150 28.39 -19.31 2.55
N GLU A 151 29.50 -18.59 2.69
CA GLU A 151 30.75 -19.09 3.28
C GLU A 151 30.55 -19.60 4.71
N PHE A 152 29.75 -18.90 5.52
CA PHE A 152 29.43 -19.36 6.88
C PHE A 152 28.62 -20.66 6.89
N LEU A 153 27.70 -20.89 5.95
CA LEU A 153 26.85 -22.09 5.94
C LEU A 153 27.44 -23.28 5.16
N ASN A 154 28.43 -23.05 4.29
CA ASN A 154 29.03 -24.11 3.47
C ASN A 154 29.67 -25.20 4.36
N GLY A 155 29.39 -26.46 4.04
CA GLY A 155 29.87 -27.65 4.75
C GLY A 155 29.20 -27.90 6.11
N LYS A 156 28.18 -27.13 6.51
CA LYS A 156 27.51 -27.29 7.81
C LYS A 156 26.25 -28.15 7.73
N LEU A 157 26.02 -28.91 8.80
CA LEU A 157 24.75 -29.56 9.09
C LEU A 157 23.71 -28.50 9.50
N LEU A 158 22.51 -28.53 8.90
CA LEU A 158 21.45 -27.57 9.18
C LEU A 158 20.79 -27.84 10.54
N SER A 159 21.38 -27.32 11.60
CA SER A 159 20.84 -27.35 12.98
C SER A 159 20.26 -26.00 13.40
N ILE A 160 19.36 -26.02 14.39
CA ILE A 160 18.70 -24.82 14.92
C ILE A 160 19.71 -23.75 15.40
N SER A 161 20.86 -24.15 15.95
CA SER A 161 21.91 -23.21 16.38
C SER A 161 22.62 -22.56 15.19
N VAL A 162 22.98 -23.34 14.17
CA VAL A 162 23.63 -22.84 12.93
C VAL A 162 22.69 -21.89 12.19
N LEU A 163 21.40 -22.22 12.10
CA LEU A 163 20.38 -21.34 11.53
C LEU A 163 20.25 -20.03 12.32
N TYR A 164 20.21 -20.09 13.66
CA TYR A 164 20.12 -18.90 14.51
C TYR A 164 21.32 -17.95 14.37
N GLU A 165 22.53 -18.51 14.22
CA GLU A 165 23.74 -17.71 13.92
C GLU A 165 23.69 -17.11 12.52
N ALA A 166 23.24 -17.87 11.50
CA ALA A 166 23.08 -17.36 10.14
C ALA A 166 22.01 -16.26 10.03
N PHE A 167 20.89 -16.35 10.76
CA PHE A 167 19.89 -15.28 10.82
C PHE A 167 20.47 -13.99 11.42
N LYS A 168 21.20 -14.08 12.53
CA LYS A 168 21.91 -12.92 13.12
C LYS A 168 22.93 -12.32 12.16
N PHE A 169 23.66 -13.16 11.43
CA PHE A 169 24.67 -12.65 10.50
C PHE A 169 24.02 -11.94 9.32
N LEU A 170 22.94 -12.51 8.77
CA LEU A 170 22.11 -11.85 7.74
C LEU A 170 21.53 -10.51 8.22
N GLU A 171 21.06 -10.41 9.48
CA GLU A 171 20.58 -9.15 10.06
C GLU A 171 21.65 -8.04 10.07
N THR A 172 22.94 -8.38 10.15
CA THR A 172 24.03 -7.39 10.05
C THR A 172 24.37 -6.94 8.63
N LEU A 173 23.94 -7.70 7.61
CA LEU A 173 24.26 -7.44 6.19
C LEU A 173 23.10 -6.77 5.43
N VAL A 174 21.84 -6.95 5.85
CA VAL A 174 20.65 -6.40 5.16
C VAL A 174 20.37 -4.94 5.57
N ILE A 175 21.34 -4.08 5.22
CA ILE A 175 21.33 -2.63 5.48
C ILE A 175 20.72 -1.89 4.27
N HIS A 176 19.90 -0.88 4.54
CA HIS A 176 19.20 -0.06 3.54
C HIS A 176 19.78 1.35 3.47
N GLU A 177 19.73 1.99 2.30
CA GLU A 177 20.14 3.39 2.12
C GLU A 177 19.10 4.36 2.71
N ASP A 178 19.56 5.54 3.13
CA ASP A 178 18.71 6.60 3.69
C ASP A 178 17.57 7.00 2.74
N GLY A 179 16.40 7.25 3.31
CA GLY A 179 15.18 7.56 2.55
C GLY A 179 14.45 6.34 1.97
N THR A 180 14.95 5.12 2.18
CA THR A 180 14.23 3.88 1.82
C THR A 180 12.84 3.84 2.45
N SER A 181 11.81 3.50 1.65
CA SER A 181 10.43 3.40 2.12
C SER A 181 10.15 2.08 2.84
N SER A 182 9.61 2.16 4.06
CA SER A 182 9.31 1.03 4.97
C SER A 182 10.52 0.12 5.26
N PRO A 183 11.66 0.66 5.72
CA PRO A 183 12.94 -0.07 5.75
C PRO A 183 12.90 -1.32 6.65
N VAL A 184 12.41 -1.19 7.88
CA VAL A 184 12.27 -2.32 8.84
C VAL A 184 11.45 -3.46 8.25
N TYR A 185 10.37 -3.16 7.51
CA TYR A 185 9.57 -4.18 6.85
C TYR A 185 10.36 -4.92 5.76
N ARG A 186 11.24 -4.23 5.03
CA ARG A 186 12.06 -4.83 3.98
C ARG A 186 13.21 -5.68 4.53
N SER A 187 13.91 -5.23 5.58
CA SER A 187 14.93 -6.06 6.25
C SER A 187 14.28 -7.31 6.89
N ASN A 188 13.12 -7.17 7.54
CA ASN A 188 12.37 -8.30 8.10
C ASN A 188 11.88 -9.29 7.02
N LEU A 189 11.56 -8.83 5.80
CA LEU A 189 11.23 -9.70 4.68
C LEU A 189 12.44 -10.55 4.22
N ALA A 190 13.67 -10.03 4.30
CA ALA A 190 14.86 -10.78 3.90
C ALA A 190 15.11 -11.96 4.85
N VAL A 191 15.08 -11.70 6.16
CA VAL A 191 15.15 -12.73 7.20
C VAL A 191 13.97 -13.70 7.07
N GLY A 192 12.76 -13.20 6.83
CA GLY A 192 11.56 -14.01 6.65
C GLY A 192 11.62 -14.98 5.47
N PHE A 193 12.12 -14.56 4.30
CA PHE A 193 12.31 -15.45 3.16
C PHE A 193 13.42 -16.48 3.41
N PHE A 194 14.54 -16.05 4.01
CA PHE A 194 15.65 -16.95 4.34
C PHE A 194 15.23 -18.03 5.35
N PHE A 195 14.34 -17.67 6.27
CA PHE A 195 13.67 -18.58 7.22
C PHE A 195 12.69 -19.54 6.54
N GLU A 196 11.85 -19.04 5.61
CA GLU A 196 10.89 -19.85 4.84
C GLU A 196 11.60 -20.88 3.94
N PHE A 197 12.82 -20.58 3.45
CA PHE A 197 13.63 -21.49 2.61
C PHE A 197 14.33 -22.62 3.39
N LEU A 198 14.92 -22.32 4.56
CA LEU A 198 15.78 -23.28 5.27
C LEU A 198 15.02 -24.28 6.15
N ILE A 199 13.78 -23.97 6.58
CA ILE A 199 13.00 -24.83 7.50
C ILE A 199 12.30 -26.03 6.83
N PRO A 200 11.81 -25.96 5.57
CA PRO A 200 11.42 -27.14 4.80
C PRO A 200 12.57 -28.12 4.54
N SER A 201 13.82 -27.72 4.84
CA SER A 201 15.01 -28.58 4.86
C SER A 201 15.33 -29.16 6.24
N THR A 202 14.49 -28.93 7.26
CA THR A 202 14.60 -29.55 8.60
C THR A 202 13.36 -30.36 9.00
N ASP A 203 12.15 -29.95 8.60
CA ASP A 203 10.89 -30.63 8.96
C ASP A 203 10.24 -31.34 7.75
N SER A 204 9.82 -32.60 7.94
CA SER A 204 9.31 -33.48 6.86
C SER A 204 7.81 -33.33 6.50
N GLU A 205 7.12 -32.31 7.00
CA GLU A 205 5.64 -32.21 6.92
C GLU A 205 5.10 -31.32 5.78
N HIS A 206 5.94 -30.87 4.84
CA HIS A 206 5.57 -29.75 3.96
C HIS A 206 4.53 -30.06 2.85
N GLU A 207 4.40 -31.32 2.41
CA GLU A 207 3.52 -31.68 1.28
C GLU A 207 2.02 -31.41 1.50
N GLN A 208 1.56 -31.36 2.76
CA GLN A 208 0.13 -31.14 3.05
C GLN A 208 -0.31 -29.67 2.88
N ILE A 209 0.62 -28.71 2.90
CA ILE A 209 0.31 -27.28 2.96
C ILE A 209 -0.07 -26.72 1.57
N GLU A 210 0.60 -27.14 0.50
CA GLU A 210 0.30 -26.65 -0.86
C GLU A 210 -1.04 -27.14 -1.40
N SER A 211 -1.39 -28.40 -1.08
CA SER A 211 -2.68 -29.03 -1.44
C SER A 211 -3.90 -28.22 -0.96
N GLN A 212 -3.77 -27.50 0.17
CA GLN A 212 -4.84 -26.65 0.68
C GLN A 212 -4.88 -25.26 0.02
N ARG A 213 -3.75 -24.71 -0.46
CA ARG A 213 -3.71 -23.39 -1.12
C ARG A 213 -4.56 -23.38 -2.40
N GLN A 214 -4.45 -24.39 -3.27
CA GLN A 214 -5.19 -24.42 -4.54
C GLN A 214 -6.71 -24.55 -4.37
N LYS A 215 -7.21 -25.13 -3.26
CA LYS A 215 -8.66 -25.32 -3.04
C LYS A 215 -9.42 -24.04 -2.67
N LEU A 216 -8.73 -22.97 -2.28
CA LEU A 216 -9.37 -21.75 -1.76
C LEU A 216 -9.61 -20.65 -2.81
N GLU A 217 -8.96 -20.69 -3.97
CA GLU A 217 -9.10 -19.62 -4.99
C GLU A 217 -10.34 -19.78 -5.92
N LEU A 218 -11.08 -20.89 -5.84
CA LEU A 218 -12.12 -21.26 -6.81
C LEU A 218 -13.57 -21.06 -6.34
N SER A 219 -13.89 -19.97 -5.63
CA SER A 219 -15.29 -19.61 -5.32
C SER A 219 -15.55 -18.10 -5.23
N SER A 220 -15.79 -17.46 -6.39
CA SER A 220 -16.74 -16.34 -6.52
C SER A 220 -16.89 -15.88 -7.98
N LYS A 221 -18.13 -15.72 -8.44
CA LYS A 221 -18.50 -15.03 -9.70
C LYS A 221 -19.64 -14.04 -9.42
N PRO A 222 -19.44 -12.72 -9.58
CA PRO A 222 -20.54 -11.77 -9.69
C PRO A 222 -20.96 -11.57 -11.15
N LEU A 223 -22.28 -11.50 -11.40
CA LEU A 223 -22.78 -11.04 -12.70
C LEU A 223 -22.58 -9.53 -12.87
N VAL A 224 -22.29 -9.11 -14.10
CA VAL A 224 -22.27 -7.68 -14.47
C VAL A 224 -23.71 -7.19 -14.66
N LYS A 225 -24.02 -6.02 -14.11
CA LYS A 225 -25.12 -5.17 -14.59
C LYS A 225 -24.59 -3.80 -14.95
N LEU A 226 -24.99 -3.33 -16.12
CA LEU A 226 -24.63 -2.05 -16.72
C LEU A 226 -25.84 -1.11 -16.64
N PHE A 227 -25.69 0.05 -16.02
CA PHE A 227 -26.56 1.21 -16.26
C PHE A 227 -25.75 2.49 -16.08
N MET A 228 -26.04 3.49 -16.91
CA MET A 228 -25.40 4.81 -16.95
C MET A 228 -26.50 5.85 -17.16
N TRP A 229 -26.46 6.94 -16.39
CA TRP A 229 -27.37 8.08 -16.53
C TRP A 229 -26.56 9.39 -16.40
N MET A 230 -26.98 10.41 -17.14
CA MET A 230 -26.37 11.75 -17.16
C MET A 230 -27.35 12.78 -16.58
N THR A 231 -26.87 13.71 -15.76
CA THR A 231 -27.45 15.07 -15.65
C THR A 231 -26.46 16.09 -15.08
N PHE A 232 -26.72 17.38 -15.32
CA PHE A 232 -25.94 18.55 -14.87
C PHE A 232 -26.60 19.29 -13.68
N HIS A 233 -25.82 20.08 -12.94
CA HIS A 233 -26.16 20.87 -11.73
C HIS A 233 -25.08 21.96 -11.52
N LEU A 234 -25.27 23.18 -10.99
CA LEU A 234 -26.44 24.06 -10.69
C LEU A 234 -26.11 25.46 -11.32
N GLN A 235 -26.19 26.70 -10.77
CA GLN A 235 -26.76 27.37 -9.58
C GLN A 235 -26.79 28.90 -9.85
N LYS A 236 -27.63 29.73 -9.18
CA LYS A 236 -27.45 31.21 -9.09
C LYS A 236 -28.37 31.91 -8.06
N ILE A 237 -27.77 32.57 -7.05
CA ILE A 237 -28.22 33.81 -6.35
C ILE A 237 -26.93 34.56 -5.91
N ALA A 238 -26.96 35.88 -5.69
CA ALA A 238 -25.77 36.72 -5.42
C ALA A 238 -25.93 37.67 -4.21
N TYR A 239 -24.81 38.21 -3.72
CA TYR A 239 -24.70 39.29 -2.74
C TYR A 239 -23.59 40.29 -3.13
N ILE A 240 -23.59 41.49 -2.55
CA ILE A 240 -22.79 42.64 -2.98
C ILE A 240 -21.53 42.83 -2.13
N GLY A 241 -20.40 43.07 -2.80
CA GLY A 241 -19.10 43.43 -2.24
C GLY A 241 -18.02 43.42 -3.32
N ALA A 242 -16.97 44.25 -3.20
CA ALA A 242 -15.90 44.34 -4.19
C ALA A 242 -14.73 43.40 -3.87
N PHE A 243 -14.35 42.57 -4.85
CA PHE A 243 -13.21 41.66 -4.75
C PHE A 243 -12.08 42.09 -5.69
N ILE A 244 -10.84 41.91 -5.25
CA ILE A 244 -9.68 41.97 -6.15
C ILE A 244 -9.54 40.60 -6.80
N TYR A 245 -9.62 40.57 -8.13
CA TYR A 245 -9.65 39.37 -8.95
C TYR A 245 -8.30 39.09 -9.61
N SER A 246 -7.94 37.81 -9.76
CA SER A 246 -6.80 37.41 -10.60
C SER A 246 -7.03 37.82 -12.06
N THR A 247 -6.07 38.56 -12.62
CA THR A 247 -6.00 38.88 -14.06
C THR A 247 -5.24 37.81 -14.85
N GLU A 248 -4.68 36.80 -14.18
CA GLU A 248 -3.82 35.77 -14.75
C GLU A 248 -4.41 34.36 -14.56
N PRO A 249 -4.33 33.47 -15.58
CA PRO A 249 -4.95 32.14 -15.50
C PRO A 249 -4.23 31.17 -14.55
N ARG A 250 -2.91 31.29 -14.39
CA ARG A 250 -2.13 30.50 -13.42
C ARG A 250 -0.85 31.26 -13.05
N ALA A 251 -0.71 31.59 -11.77
CA ALA A 251 0.42 32.34 -11.25
C ALA A 251 0.56 32.14 -9.73
N ARG A 252 1.70 32.56 -9.17
CA ARG A 252 1.92 32.74 -7.73
C ARG A 252 2.02 34.23 -7.44
N VAL A 253 1.37 34.75 -6.40
CA VAL A 253 1.47 36.19 -6.06
C VAL A 253 2.83 36.49 -5.43
N LYS A 254 3.55 37.50 -5.95
CA LYS A 254 4.84 37.98 -5.43
C LYS A 254 4.70 39.12 -4.41
N GLY A 255 3.61 39.90 -4.45
CA GLY A 255 3.41 41.04 -3.55
C GLY A 255 1.97 41.48 -3.29
N ILE A 256 1.38 41.00 -2.19
CA ILE A 256 0.48 41.71 -1.27
C ILE A 256 0.94 41.29 0.15
N LYS A 257 0.79 42.12 1.20
CA LYS A 257 1.25 41.80 2.57
C LYS A 257 0.42 40.72 3.29
N LEU A 258 0.46 39.48 2.79
CA LEU A 258 0.05 38.22 3.41
C LEU A 258 0.89 37.07 2.80
N ASP A 259 0.82 35.86 3.36
CA ASP A 259 1.59 34.70 2.89
C ASP A 259 1.32 34.34 1.40
N PRO A 260 2.31 33.79 0.66
CA PRO A 260 2.23 33.61 -0.79
C PRO A 260 1.11 32.64 -1.22
N ILE A 261 0.15 33.16 -1.97
CA ILE A 261 -1.02 32.43 -2.49
C ILE A 261 -0.75 31.91 -3.92
N HIS A 262 -1.15 30.67 -4.18
CA HIS A 262 -1.23 30.08 -5.53
C HIS A 262 -2.61 30.33 -6.16
N LEU A 263 -2.60 30.73 -7.44
CA LEU A 263 -3.79 31.05 -8.21
C LEU A 263 -3.95 30.06 -9.38
N TYR A 264 -5.20 29.64 -9.60
CA TYR A 264 -5.56 28.53 -10.49
C TYR A 264 -6.55 28.94 -11.61
N ALA A 265 -7.06 30.18 -11.59
CA ALA A 265 -7.93 30.72 -12.63
C ALA A 265 -7.93 32.27 -12.65
N VAL A 266 -8.21 32.86 -13.81
CA VAL A 266 -8.65 34.26 -13.94
C VAL A 266 -9.97 34.41 -13.16
N GLY A 267 -10.16 35.52 -12.45
CA GLY A 267 -11.35 35.73 -11.62
C GLY A 267 -11.32 35.01 -10.26
N GLN A 268 -10.25 34.30 -9.91
CA GLN A 268 -10.05 33.84 -8.52
C GLN A 268 -9.88 35.06 -7.61
N GLN A 269 -10.59 35.09 -6.48
CA GLN A 269 -10.50 36.15 -5.48
C GLN A 269 -9.13 36.12 -4.78
N ILE A 270 -8.43 37.25 -4.77
CA ILE A 270 -7.10 37.40 -4.13
C ILE A 270 -7.22 38.08 -2.78
N ALA A 271 -7.99 39.17 -2.71
CA ALA A 271 -8.23 39.95 -1.51
C ALA A 271 -9.63 40.60 -1.54
N PHE A 272 -10.14 40.95 -0.36
CA PHE A 272 -11.42 41.66 -0.17
C PHE A 272 -11.14 43.03 0.44
N VAL A 273 -11.73 44.08 -0.13
CA VAL A 273 -11.51 45.47 0.29
C VAL A 273 -12.69 45.96 1.11
N VAL A 274 -12.46 46.33 2.36
CA VAL A 274 -13.45 46.96 3.24
C VAL A 274 -13.20 48.47 3.25
N ALA A 275 -14.24 49.25 2.96
CA ALA A 275 -14.23 50.70 3.03
C ALA A 275 -15.55 51.23 3.62
N ASP A 276 -15.57 52.52 3.93
CA ASP A 276 -16.74 53.29 4.41
C ASP A 276 -17.85 53.47 3.36
N SER A 277 -17.54 53.29 2.07
CA SER A 277 -18.53 53.27 0.99
C SER A 277 -18.11 52.34 -0.15
N GLN A 278 -19.09 51.79 -0.88
CA GLN A 278 -18.87 50.93 -2.05
C GLN A 278 -17.95 51.61 -3.09
N LYS A 279 -18.16 52.91 -3.35
CA LYS A 279 -17.33 53.70 -4.27
C LYS A 279 -15.86 53.75 -3.83
N ASN A 280 -15.60 53.83 -2.53
CA ASN A 280 -14.23 53.85 -1.99
C ASN A 280 -13.60 52.44 -2.03
N SER A 281 -14.36 51.36 -1.76
CA SER A 281 -13.86 50.00 -1.95
C SER A 281 -13.57 49.68 -3.42
N ASP A 282 -14.40 50.17 -4.34
CA ASP A 282 -14.20 49.99 -5.79
C ASP A 282 -12.93 50.72 -6.26
N ILE A 283 -12.71 51.96 -5.82
CA ILE A 283 -11.50 52.73 -6.15
C ILE A 283 -10.25 52.02 -5.61
N VAL A 284 -10.26 51.58 -4.34
CA VAL A 284 -9.10 50.91 -3.73
C VAL A 284 -8.85 49.53 -4.35
N ALA A 285 -9.90 48.78 -4.71
CA ALA A 285 -9.76 47.49 -5.41
C ALA A 285 -9.17 47.65 -6.83
N ASN A 286 -9.58 48.69 -7.57
CA ASN A 286 -9.06 48.97 -8.92
C ASN A 286 -7.64 49.56 -8.91
N LEU A 287 -7.17 50.13 -7.79
CA LEU A 287 -5.80 50.61 -7.60
C LEU A 287 -4.83 49.55 -7.03
N ALA A 288 -5.34 48.37 -6.67
CA ALA A 288 -4.52 47.31 -6.08
C ALA A 288 -3.67 46.59 -7.15
N MET A 289 -2.38 46.95 -7.22
CA MET A 289 -1.41 46.23 -8.05
C MET A 289 -1.12 44.85 -7.45
N VAL A 290 -1.08 43.82 -8.31
CA VAL A 290 -0.76 42.44 -7.95
C VAL A 290 0.41 41.97 -8.81
N GLU A 291 1.54 41.64 -8.18
CA GLU A 291 2.68 41.04 -8.89
C GLU A 291 2.50 39.53 -9.03
N TYR A 292 2.76 39.01 -10.24
CA TYR A 292 2.56 37.61 -10.59
C TYR A 292 3.87 36.93 -11.00
N ASP A 293 4.15 35.79 -10.37
CA ASP A 293 5.25 34.89 -10.68
C ASP A 293 4.75 33.71 -11.52
N LYS A 294 5.46 33.43 -12.62
CA LYS A 294 5.10 32.38 -13.60
C LYS A 294 6.22 31.34 -13.80
N GLU A 295 7.37 31.54 -13.17
CA GLU A 295 8.52 30.65 -13.31
C GLU A 295 8.24 29.26 -12.70
N ASN A 296 8.72 28.21 -13.38
CA ASN A 296 8.55 26.80 -12.97
C ASN A 296 7.09 26.32 -12.80
N LEU A 297 6.10 27.05 -13.31
CA LEU A 297 4.71 26.59 -13.37
C LEU A 297 4.43 25.85 -14.69
N GLU A 298 3.69 24.74 -14.61
CA GLU A 298 3.16 24.09 -15.82
C GLU A 298 2.16 25.02 -16.53
N PRO A 299 2.13 25.02 -17.89
CA PRO A 299 1.24 25.91 -18.64
C PRO A 299 -0.23 25.70 -18.24
N PRO A 300 -1.02 26.79 -18.13
CA PRO A 300 -2.44 26.72 -17.79
C PRO A 300 -3.21 25.90 -18.83
N ILE A 301 -4.31 25.30 -18.39
CA ILE A 301 -5.26 24.63 -19.27
C ILE A 301 -6.29 25.67 -19.69
N LEU A 302 -6.42 25.94 -21.00
CA LEU A 302 -7.22 27.06 -21.52
C LEU A 302 -8.39 26.63 -22.42
N SER A 303 -8.47 25.36 -22.82
CA SER A 303 -9.60 24.82 -23.59
C SER A 303 -10.18 23.54 -22.97
N VAL A 304 -11.40 23.16 -23.38
CA VAL A 304 -12.06 21.93 -22.92
C VAL A 304 -11.33 20.70 -23.47
N GLU A 305 -10.83 20.79 -24.70
CA GLU A 305 -10.07 19.75 -25.40
C GLU A 305 -8.75 19.46 -24.66
N GLU A 306 -8.00 20.51 -24.30
CA GLU A 306 -6.78 20.40 -23.51
C GLU A 306 -7.05 19.87 -22.09
N ALA A 307 -8.17 20.28 -21.48
CA ALA A 307 -8.61 19.75 -20.19
C ALA A 307 -8.91 18.25 -20.28
N VAL A 308 -9.60 17.81 -21.33
CA VAL A 308 -9.94 16.41 -21.61
C VAL A 308 -8.68 15.59 -21.87
N GLU A 309 -7.78 16.05 -22.75
CA GLU A 309 -6.53 15.37 -23.09
C GLU A 309 -5.65 15.16 -21.84
N ARG A 310 -5.42 16.21 -21.05
CA ARG A 310 -4.62 16.09 -19.82
C ARG A 310 -5.34 15.30 -18.72
N ALA A 311 -6.68 15.36 -18.63
CA ALA A 311 -7.45 14.59 -17.63
C ALA A 311 -7.42 13.08 -17.89
N PHE A 312 -7.29 12.62 -19.13
CA PHE A 312 -7.09 11.20 -19.44
C PHE A 312 -5.74 10.66 -18.94
N ILE A 313 -4.74 11.51 -18.71
CA ILE A 313 -3.46 11.09 -18.15
C ILE A 313 -3.64 10.76 -16.66
N ARG A 314 -3.71 9.47 -16.35
CA ARG A 314 -4.01 8.95 -14.99
C ARG A 314 -3.16 9.55 -13.86
N LYS A 315 -1.91 9.96 -14.13
CA LYS A 315 -1.06 10.68 -13.15
C LYS A 315 -1.68 12.01 -12.73
N PHE A 316 -2.11 12.85 -13.67
CA PHE A 316 -2.72 14.15 -13.39
C PHE A 316 -4.08 13.97 -12.70
N ASN A 317 -4.90 13.04 -13.19
CA ASN A 317 -6.17 12.69 -12.53
C ASN A 317 -5.99 12.27 -11.05
N MET A 318 -4.96 11.48 -10.73
CA MET A 318 -4.64 11.09 -9.34
C MET A 318 -4.04 12.20 -8.47
N ILE A 319 -3.62 13.33 -9.05
CA ILE A 319 -3.12 14.51 -8.33
C ILE A 319 -4.23 15.55 -8.15
N MET A 320 -4.98 15.83 -9.22
CA MET A 320 -5.98 16.90 -9.27
C MET A 320 -7.31 16.52 -8.61
N SER A 321 -7.82 15.31 -8.85
CA SER A 321 -9.14 14.88 -8.33
C SER A 321 -9.13 14.50 -6.85
N GLY A 322 -8.02 14.76 -6.14
CA GLY A 322 -7.87 14.44 -4.73
C GLY A 322 -8.11 12.96 -4.42
N GLY A 323 -8.97 12.70 -3.43
CA GLY A 323 -9.34 11.34 -3.05
C GLY A 323 -9.84 11.29 -1.61
N ARG A 324 -9.78 10.10 -0.98
CA ARG A 324 -10.24 9.93 0.41
C ARG A 324 -9.36 10.72 1.38
N HIS A 325 -9.79 11.93 1.69
CA HIS A 325 -10.27 12.24 3.04
C HIS A 325 -9.51 11.48 4.14
N SER A 326 -8.29 11.93 4.48
CA SER A 326 -7.53 11.33 5.59
C SER A 326 -8.18 11.66 6.94
N MET A 327 -7.82 10.92 8.00
CA MET A 327 -8.36 11.14 9.35
C MET A 327 -7.52 10.47 10.45
N LYS A 328 -7.42 11.14 11.60
CA LYS A 328 -6.83 10.62 12.83
C LYS A 328 -7.91 10.57 13.91
N ILE A 329 -8.26 9.38 14.40
CA ILE A 329 -9.20 9.19 15.53
C ILE A 329 -8.43 8.74 16.77
N THR A 330 -8.33 9.62 17.76
CA THR A 330 -7.99 9.25 19.13
C THR A 330 -9.27 8.80 19.83
N TYR A 331 -9.20 7.81 20.71
CA TYR A 331 -10.36 7.41 21.52
C TYR A 331 -9.99 7.15 22.99
N ARG A 332 -11.00 7.17 23.85
CA ARG A 332 -10.96 6.62 25.21
C ARG A 332 -12.25 5.84 25.44
N VAL A 333 -12.14 4.56 25.81
CA VAL A 333 -13.28 3.66 26.03
C VAL A 333 -13.31 3.21 27.48
N GLY A 334 -14.50 3.14 28.07
CA GLY A 334 -14.74 2.56 29.39
C GLY A 334 -15.74 1.42 29.29
N CYS A 335 -15.36 0.25 29.83
CA CYS A 335 -16.18 -0.95 29.85
C CYS A 335 -16.22 -1.57 31.24
N LYS A 336 -17.28 -2.35 31.50
CA LYS A 336 -17.41 -3.19 32.70
C LYS A 336 -16.80 -4.57 32.44
N SER A 337 -16.46 -5.29 33.51
CA SER A 337 -16.00 -6.68 33.48
C SER A 337 -16.99 -7.65 32.81
N ASN A 338 -18.29 -7.31 32.79
CA ASN A 338 -19.33 -8.06 32.07
C ASN A 338 -19.38 -7.75 30.55
N LYS A 339 -18.28 -7.25 29.96
CA LYS A 339 -18.13 -6.86 28.54
C LYS A 339 -18.98 -5.67 28.06
N LYS A 340 -19.88 -5.11 28.87
CA LYS A 340 -20.70 -3.97 28.46
C LYS A 340 -19.88 -2.68 28.46
N ILE A 341 -19.79 -2.02 27.32
CA ILE A 341 -19.24 -0.66 27.18
C ILE A 341 -20.25 0.33 27.77
N ILE A 342 -19.73 1.35 28.46
CA ILE A 342 -20.52 2.36 29.17
C ILE A 342 -20.17 3.80 28.76
N VAL A 343 -18.98 4.02 28.20
CA VAL A 343 -18.56 5.32 27.66
C VAL A 343 -17.59 5.14 26.50
N LEU A 344 -17.73 5.96 25.47
CA LEU A 344 -16.74 6.14 24.41
C LEU A 344 -16.57 7.64 24.14
N LYS A 345 -15.34 8.14 24.30
CA LYS A 345 -14.94 9.46 23.78
C LYS A 345 -14.11 9.31 22.52
N LEU A 346 -14.42 10.10 21.50
CA LEU A 346 -13.68 10.20 20.23
C LEU A 346 -13.18 11.63 19.99
N ASP A 347 -11.89 11.80 19.73
CA ASP A 347 -11.30 13.05 19.27
C ASP A 347 -10.80 12.85 17.82
N ILE A 348 -11.47 13.48 16.85
CA ILE A 348 -11.37 13.20 15.41
C ILE A 348 -10.82 14.41 14.66
N LEU A 349 -9.66 14.25 14.01
CA LEU A 349 -9.09 15.24 13.10
C LEU A 349 -9.30 14.79 11.65
N LEU A 350 -9.87 15.67 10.83
CA LEU A 350 -10.35 15.37 9.48
C LEU A 350 -9.58 16.18 8.43
N ASP A 351 -8.69 15.56 7.65
CA ASP A 351 -8.03 16.27 6.54
C ASP A 351 -9.03 16.58 5.43
N ALA A 352 -9.28 17.86 5.20
CA ALA A 352 -10.17 18.38 4.15
C ALA A 352 -9.41 18.74 2.86
N GLY A 353 -8.08 18.96 2.94
CA GLY A 353 -7.30 19.56 1.86
C GLY A 353 -7.44 21.09 1.80
N MET A 354 -7.15 21.65 0.62
CA MET A 354 -7.07 23.09 0.38
C MET A 354 -8.43 23.80 0.39
N PHE A 355 -9.47 23.18 -0.18
CA PHE A 355 -10.86 23.64 -0.08
C PHE A 355 -11.68 22.68 0.77
N VAL A 356 -12.74 23.20 1.40
CA VAL A 356 -13.55 22.43 2.36
C VAL A 356 -14.38 21.34 1.67
N ASP A 357 -14.90 21.59 0.46
CA ASP A 357 -15.60 20.57 -0.33
C ASP A 357 -16.76 19.93 0.47
N GLU A 358 -17.12 18.67 0.20
CA GLU A 358 -18.11 17.88 0.95
C GLU A 358 -17.70 17.53 2.40
N SER A 359 -16.54 18.00 2.89
CA SER A 359 -16.02 17.69 4.24
C SER A 359 -16.96 18.01 5.41
N PRO A 360 -17.86 19.02 5.39
CA PRO A 360 -18.80 19.25 6.50
C PRO A 360 -19.81 18.12 6.65
N ILE A 361 -20.35 17.61 5.53
CA ILE A 361 -21.36 16.54 5.51
C ILE A 361 -20.75 15.22 5.99
N MET A 362 -19.45 15.00 5.78
CA MET A 362 -18.72 13.83 6.28
C MET A 362 -18.84 13.60 7.79
N SER A 363 -19.17 14.63 8.59
CA SER A 363 -19.40 14.49 10.03
C SER A 363 -20.60 13.61 10.37
N SER A 364 -21.73 13.73 9.65
CA SER A 364 -22.95 12.95 9.92
C SER A 364 -22.79 11.48 9.57
N HIS A 365 -22.07 11.19 8.47
CA HIS A 365 -21.72 9.82 8.08
C HIS A 365 -20.84 9.12 9.12
N ILE A 366 -19.83 9.80 9.68
CA ILE A 366 -19.02 9.26 10.78
C ILE A 366 -19.90 8.81 11.94
N LEU A 367 -20.89 9.64 12.34
CA LEU A 367 -21.81 9.31 13.42
C LEU A 367 -22.72 8.14 13.05
N GLY A 368 -23.39 8.16 11.90
CA GLY A 368 -24.26 7.07 11.45
C GLY A 368 -23.54 5.72 11.38
N SER A 369 -22.26 5.72 11.02
CA SER A 369 -21.41 4.53 11.00
C SER A 369 -20.92 4.07 12.39
N LEU A 370 -20.95 4.92 13.42
CA LEU A 370 -20.65 4.56 14.80
C LEU A 370 -21.87 3.97 15.52
N GLY A 371 -23.10 4.28 15.08
CA GLY A 371 -24.38 3.76 15.59
C GLY A 371 -24.65 2.28 15.32
N LYS A 372 -23.60 1.45 15.27
CA LYS A 372 -23.68 -0.03 15.22
C LYS A 372 -23.74 -0.63 16.62
N TYR A 373 -23.01 -0.01 17.55
CA TYR A 373 -22.83 -0.48 18.91
C TYR A 373 -23.37 0.56 19.90
N ASP A 374 -24.12 0.08 20.89
CA ASP A 374 -24.53 0.84 22.06
C ASP A 374 -23.33 1.05 22.99
N TRP A 375 -22.64 2.16 22.75
CA TRP A 375 -21.51 2.66 23.53
C TRP A 375 -21.90 3.20 24.93
N GLY A 376 -23.19 3.26 25.27
CA GLY A 376 -23.67 4.01 26.42
C GLY A 376 -23.46 5.52 26.20
N ALA A 377 -22.62 6.16 27.01
CA ALA A 377 -22.29 7.58 26.85
C ALA A 377 -21.29 7.81 25.70
N LEU A 378 -21.79 8.14 24.51
CA LEU A 378 -20.95 8.56 23.38
C LEU A 378 -20.66 10.08 23.43
N SER A 379 -19.38 10.45 23.34
CA SER A 379 -18.91 11.82 23.18
C SER A 379 -17.95 11.92 22.01
N PHE A 380 -18.07 12.95 21.17
CA PHE A 380 -17.21 13.15 20.01
C PHE A 380 -16.88 14.62 19.77
N ASP A 381 -15.69 14.87 19.24
CA ASP A 381 -15.21 16.16 18.73
C ASP A 381 -14.65 15.91 17.32
N ILE A 382 -15.14 16.62 16.31
CA ILE A 382 -14.77 16.45 14.90
C ILE A 382 -14.27 17.78 14.35
N LYS A 383 -12.98 17.86 14.05
CA LYS A 383 -12.31 19.07 13.55
C LYS A 383 -11.91 18.93 12.10
N LEU A 384 -12.44 19.81 11.26
CA LEU A 384 -12.04 19.95 9.86
C LEU A 384 -10.68 20.66 9.79
N CYS A 385 -9.65 19.95 9.36
CA CYS A 385 -8.30 20.45 9.17
C CYS A 385 -8.11 20.86 7.70
N LYS A 386 -8.04 22.17 7.45
CA LYS A 386 -7.55 22.70 6.17
C LYS A 386 -6.05 22.40 6.04
N THR A 387 -5.61 21.91 4.89
CA THR A 387 -4.21 21.57 4.62
C THR A 387 -3.81 22.00 3.21
N ASN A 388 -2.52 21.98 2.89
CA ASN A 388 -2.01 22.30 1.55
C ASN A 388 -2.09 21.12 0.56
N PHE A 389 -2.82 20.05 0.90
CA PHE A 389 -3.08 18.93 -0.01
C PHE A 389 -4.27 19.21 -0.94
N PRO A 390 -4.37 18.53 -2.10
CA PRO A 390 -5.57 18.58 -2.94
C PRO A 390 -6.84 18.27 -2.13
N SER A 391 -7.92 19.02 -2.42
CA SER A 391 -9.20 18.92 -1.73
C SER A 391 -9.73 17.48 -1.70
N ARG A 392 -10.42 17.13 -0.62
CA ARG A 392 -10.88 15.76 -0.36
C ARG A 392 -12.39 15.64 -0.63
N GLY A 393 -12.73 15.03 -1.76
CA GLY A 393 -14.11 14.73 -2.14
C GLY A 393 -14.64 13.40 -1.62
N ALA A 394 -15.96 13.22 -1.72
CA ALA A 394 -16.64 11.98 -1.34
C ALA A 394 -16.20 10.78 -2.19
N LEU A 395 -16.00 9.61 -1.56
CA LEU A 395 -15.79 8.32 -2.23
C LEU A 395 -16.69 7.25 -1.59
N ARG A 396 -17.06 6.23 -2.38
CA ARG A 396 -18.01 5.15 -2.02
C ARG A 396 -17.93 4.74 -0.55
N ALA A 397 -19.09 4.70 0.12
CA ALA A 397 -19.22 4.67 1.58
C ALA A 397 -18.45 5.86 2.21
N PRO A 398 -18.98 7.10 2.09
CA PRO A 398 -18.31 8.32 2.51
C PRO A 398 -18.10 8.31 4.03
N ARG A 399 -16.83 8.32 4.47
CA ARG A 399 -16.38 8.08 5.85
C ARG A 399 -16.81 6.80 6.58
N ASP A 400 -17.93 6.17 6.23
CA ASP A 400 -18.43 4.95 6.88
C ASP A 400 -17.33 3.90 7.04
N VAL A 401 -16.53 3.65 6.01
CA VAL A 401 -15.41 2.68 6.05
C VAL A 401 -14.44 2.97 7.19
N HIS A 402 -14.07 4.24 7.40
CA HIS A 402 -13.10 4.63 8.42
C HIS A 402 -13.69 4.61 9.84
N ALA A 403 -14.93 5.11 10.00
CA ALA A 403 -15.63 5.11 11.27
C ALA A 403 -15.97 3.68 11.72
N SER A 404 -16.39 2.84 10.77
CA SER A 404 -16.58 1.39 10.95
C SER A 404 -15.31 0.67 11.39
N TYR A 405 -14.21 0.87 10.66
CA TYR A 405 -12.92 0.26 11.01
C TYR A 405 -12.49 0.67 12.43
N ARG A 406 -12.72 1.93 12.82
CA ARG A 406 -12.39 2.38 14.17
C ARG A 406 -13.33 1.83 15.25
N ALA A 407 -14.61 1.65 14.94
CA ALA A 407 -15.56 0.98 15.83
C ALA A 407 -15.14 -0.47 16.11
N GLU A 408 -14.83 -1.26 15.07
CA GLU A 408 -14.33 -2.64 15.25
C GLU A 408 -13.03 -2.66 16.05
N ALA A 409 -12.07 -1.76 15.76
CA ALA A 409 -10.84 -1.65 16.53
C ALA A 409 -11.05 -1.26 18.01
N VAL A 410 -12.13 -0.56 18.38
CA VAL A 410 -12.49 -0.35 19.79
C VAL A 410 -12.99 -1.65 20.42
N ILE A 411 -13.86 -2.39 19.73
CA ILE A 411 -14.39 -3.68 20.22
C ILE A 411 -13.27 -4.72 20.38
N GLU A 412 -12.36 -4.82 19.41
CA GLU A 412 -11.20 -5.73 19.44
C GLU A 412 -10.22 -5.39 20.57
N HIS A 413 -9.95 -4.10 20.81
CA HIS A 413 -9.14 -3.67 21.96
C HIS A 413 -9.82 -3.96 23.31
N VAL A 414 -11.15 -3.80 23.43
CA VAL A 414 -11.91 -4.16 24.64
C VAL A 414 -11.90 -5.67 24.87
N ALA A 415 -12.08 -6.46 23.81
CA ALA A 415 -12.02 -7.92 23.86
C ALA A 415 -10.63 -8.42 24.27
N SER A 416 -9.57 -7.84 23.69
CA SER A 416 -8.18 -8.14 24.05
C SER A 416 -7.86 -7.75 25.51
N TYR A 417 -8.30 -6.56 25.97
CA TYR A 417 -8.08 -6.11 27.35
C TYR A 417 -8.79 -6.99 28.39
N LEU A 418 -9.97 -7.54 28.06
CA LEU A 418 -10.71 -8.46 28.91
C LEU A 418 -10.31 -9.94 28.71
N SER A 419 -9.38 -10.24 27.79
CA SER A 419 -9.01 -11.61 27.39
C SER A 419 -10.20 -12.48 26.97
N MET A 420 -11.11 -11.95 26.15
CA MET A 420 -12.35 -12.62 25.71
C MET A 420 -12.51 -12.68 24.19
N GLU A 421 -13.33 -13.61 23.70
CA GLU A 421 -13.74 -13.69 22.30
C GLU A 421 -14.44 -12.40 21.85
N VAL A 422 -13.97 -11.83 20.73
CA VAL A 422 -14.44 -10.53 20.19
C VAL A 422 -15.94 -10.54 19.90
N ASP A 423 -16.44 -11.63 19.32
CA ASP A 423 -17.87 -11.75 18.99
C ASP A 423 -18.75 -11.80 20.23
N SER A 424 -18.22 -12.30 21.36
CA SER A 424 -18.90 -12.24 22.66
C SER A 424 -18.99 -10.81 23.23
N VAL A 425 -18.12 -9.89 22.79
CA VAL A 425 -18.19 -8.44 23.07
C VAL A 425 -19.11 -7.75 22.07
N ARG A 426 -19.04 -8.09 20.77
CA ARG A 426 -19.98 -7.59 19.73
C ARG A 426 -21.42 -7.85 20.14
N ASN A 427 -21.78 -9.11 20.45
CA ASN A 427 -23.14 -9.51 20.84
C ASN A 427 -23.74 -8.68 22.00
N ILE A 428 -22.94 -8.35 23.03
CA ILE A 428 -23.39 -7.60 24.22
C ILE A 428 -23.52 -6.09 23.94
N ASN A 429 -22.82 -5.59 22.93
CA ASN A 429 -22.77 -4.16 22.61
C ASN A 429 -23.50 -3.79 21.32
N LEU A 430 -24.02 -4.72 20.51
CA LEU A 430 -24.91 -4.40 19.40
C LEU A 430 -26.16 -3.66 19.91
N HIS A 431 -26.60 -2.64 19.19
CA HIS A 431 -27.87 -1.97 19.49
C HIS A 431 -29.06 -2.95 19.39
N ASN A 432 -30.05 -2.77 20.27
CA ASN A 432 -31.44 -3.13 19.98
C ASN A 432 -32.19 -1.92 19.39
N TYR A 433 -33.35 -2.13 18.75
CA TYR A 433 -34.10 -1.05 18.08
C TYR A 433 -34.36 0.17 18.98
N ASN A 434 -34.77 -0.05 20.24
CA ASN A 434 -35.03 1.05 21.18
C ASN A 434 -33.77 1.85 21.47
N SER A 435 -32.64 1.18 21.74
CA SER A 435 -31.35 1.84 21.95
C SER A 435 -30.82 2.57 20.70
N LEU A 436 -31.13 2.05 19.51
CA LEU A 436 -30.76 2.68 18.23
C LEU A 436 -31.60 3.93 17.96
N ASN A 437 -32.83 4.00 18.46
CA ASN A 437 -33.72 5.15 18.30
C ASN A 437 -33.28 6.38 19.12
N PHE A 438 -32.42 6.19 20.15
CA PHE A 438 -31.72 7.30 20.81
C PHE A 438 -30.46 7.75 20.06
N PHE A 439 -30.04 7.02 19.01
CA PHE A 439 -28.91 7.39 18.17
C PHE A 439 -29.37 8.25 16.98
N PRO A 440 -28.71 9.40 16.67
CA PRO A 440 -29.15 10.31 15.61
C PRO A 440 -29.42 9.63 14.26
N SER A 441 -30.65 9.81 13.76
CA SER A 441 -31.09 9.42 12.41
C SER A 441 -30.85 7.95 12.01
N ALA A 442 -30.90 7.02 12.97
CA ALA A 442 -30.45 5.64 12.77
C ALA A 442 -31.56 4.58 12.55
N ALA A 443 -32.62 4.57 13.36
CA ALA A 443 -33.41 3.35 13.61
C ALA A 443 -34.39 2.88 12.52
N GLY A 444 -34.95 3.77 11.69
CA GLY A 444 -36.04 3.41 10.76
C GLY A 444 -37.31 2.96 11.50
N LYS A 445 -38.05 1.98 10.94
CA LYS A 445 -39.16 1.29 11.62
C LYS A 445 -38.68 0.02 12.34
N PRO A 446 -39.41 -0.51 13.33
CA PRO A 446 -38.98 -1.68 14.12
C PRO A 446 -38.62 -2.94 13.30
N LEU A 447 -39.32 -3.14 12.17
CA LEU A 447 -39.12 -4.29 11.27
C LEU A 447 -37.94 -4.10 10.29
N GLU A 448 -37.43 -2.88 10.14
CA GLU A 448 -36.33 -2.55 9.23
C GLU A 448 -34.95 -2.80 9.88
N TYR A 449 -34.90 -2.86 11.22
CA TYR A 449 -33.66 -3.15 11.97
C TYR A 449 -33.31 -4.65 11.98
N THR A 450 -32.83 -5.12 10.84
CA THR A 450 -32.50 -6.54 10.58
C THR A 450 -31.15 -7.01 11.15
N LEU A 451 -30.28 -6.11 11.60
CA LEU A 451 -28.89 -6.43 11.98
C LEU A 451 -28.75 -7.57 13.00
N PRO A 452 -29.52 -7.65 14.11
CA PRO A 452 -29.41 -8.77 15.06
C PRO A 452 -29.92 -10.10 14.48
N SER A 453 -30.71 -10.09 13.41
CA SER A 453 -31.17 -11.29 12.72
C SER A 453 -30.18 -11.75 11.66
N ILE A 454 -29.51 -10.82 10.96
CA ILE A 454 -28.37 -11.13 10.08
C ILE A 454 -27.24 -11.76 10.91
N TRP A 455 -26.90 -11.15 12.05
CA TRP A 455 -25.85 -11.63 12.96
C TRP A 455 -26.14 -13.02 13.55
N ARG A 456 -27.39 -13.30 13.95
CA ARG A 456 -27.82 -14.64 14.41
C ARG A 456 -27.97 -15.67 13.29
N GLY A 457 -28.17 -15.22 12.05
CA GLY A 457 -28.35 -16.08 10.88
C GLY A 457 -27.06 -16.68 10.33
N TRP A 458 -25.90 -16.39 10.94
CA TRP A 458 -24.59 -16.83 10.46
C TRP A 458 -23.92 -17.85 11.42
N PRO A 459 -24.23 -19.16 11.29
CA PRO A 459 -23.46 -20.21 11.95
C PRO A 459 -22.11 -20.45 11.24
N LEU A 460 -21.19 -21.10 11.94
CA LEU A 460 -19.83 -21.52 11.51
C LEU A 460 -18.79 -20.40 11.38
N LEU A 461 -17.79 -20.40 12.30
CA LEU A 461 -16.36 -20.20 11.96
C LEU A 461 -15.32 -20.42 13.09
N GLN A 462 -15.69 -21.00 14.24
CA GLN A 462 -14.73 -21.30 15.33
C GLN A 462 -13.63 -22.32 14.97
N ALA A 463 -13.67 -22.96 13.79
CA ALA A 463 -12.70 -23.96 13.33
C ALA A 463 -11.46 -23.39 12.59
N PHE A 464 -11.30 -22.07 12.47
CA PHE A 464 -10.24 -21.45 11.64
C PHE A 464 -9.02 -20.91 12.40
N THR A 465 -9.03 -20.89 13.73
CA THR A 465 -7.94 -20.33 14.56
C THR A 465 -6.83 -21.35 14.88
N THR A 466 -7.14 -22.65 14.85
CA THR A 466 -6.19 -23.77 14.96
C THR A 466 -5.43 -24.03 13.65
N GLY A 467 -5.13 -22.97 12.89
CA GLY A 467 -4.29 -23.02 11.70
C GLY A 467 -2.79 -23.07 12.04
N PRO A 468 -1.94 -23.48 11.08
CA PRO A 468 -0.50 -23.69 11.28
C PRO A 468 0.19 -22.46 11.89
N ARG A 469 1.30 -22.69 12.61
CA ARG A 469 1.97 -21.70 13.48
C ARG A 469 2.15 -20.33 12.82
N TRP A 470 2.58 -20.33 11.56
CA TRP A 470 2.98 -19.14 10.79
C TRP A 470 1.86 -18.49 9.96
N PHE A 471 0.71 -19.15 9.79
CA PHE A 471 -0.43 -18.59 9.05
C PHE A 471 -1.60 -18.34 10.01
N LYS A 472 -2.07 -17.08 10.06
CA LYS A 472 -3.21 -16.67 10.88
C LYS A 472 -4.30 -16.07 10.02
N ASN A 473 -5.41 -16.80 9.96
CA ASN A 473 -6.65 -16.34 9.33
C ASN A 473 -7.47 -15.58 10.38
N SER A 474 -7.98 -14.40 10.01
CA SER A 474 -8.89 -13.61 10.83
C SER A 474 -10.04 -13.10 9.97
N ILE A 475 -11.22 -12.95 10.59
CA ILE A 475 -12.43 -12.47 9.92
C ILE A 475 -12.93 -11.25 10.68
N GLY A 476 -12.80 -10.08 10.05
CA GLY A 476 -13.32 -8.82 10.54
C GLY A 476 -14.68 -8.53 9.91
N PHE A 477 -15.73 -8.47 10.72
CA PHE A 477 -17.08 -8.11 10.25
C PHE A 477 -17.23 -6.59 10.17
N ILE A 478 -17.62 -6.07 9.00
CA ILE A 478 -17.92 -4.65 8.80
C ILE A 478 -19.36 -4.50 8.33
N ASN A 479 -20.26 -4.28 9.29
CA ASN A 479 -21.66 -3.97 9.02
C ASN A 479 -21.78 -2.67 8.18
N GLY A 480 -22.79 -2.56 7.31
CA GLY A 480 -23.01 -1.37 6.48
C GLY A 480 -24.48 -0.97 6.45
N ARG A 481 -24.76 0.32 6.26
CA ARG A 481 -26.14 0.81 6.05
C ARG A 481 -26.52 0.57 4.60
N SER A 482 -27.66 -0.08 4.36
CA SER A 482 -28.27 -0.09 3.03
C SER A 482 -28.91 1.27 2.78
N LEU A 483 -28.22 2.12 2.02
CA LEU A 483 -28.84 3.31 1.42
C LEU A 483 -29.53 2.85 0.13
N THR A 484 -30.81 2.51 0.28
CA THR A 484 -31.74 2.18 -0.80
C THR A 484 -32.88 3.19 -0.80
N GLU A 485 -32.58 4.35 -1.38
CA GLU A 485 -33.52 5.27 -2.02
C GLU A 485 -32.94 5.58 -3.42
#